data_AF-A0A1E7RR29-F1
#
_entry.id   AF-A0A1E7RR29-F1
#
_cell.length_a   1.000
_cell.length_b   1.000
_cell.length_c   1.000
_cell.angle_alpha   90.00
_cell.angle_beta   90.00
_cell.angle_gamma   90.00
#
_symmetry.space_group_name_H-M   'P 1'
#
loop_
_entity.id
_entity.type
_entity.pdbx_description
1 polymer ?
#
loop_
_entity_poly.entity_id
_entity_poly.type
_entity_poly.pdbx_seq_one_letter_code
_entity_poly.pdbx_strand_id
1 'polypeptide(L)'
;MNKLILAAALAATFTTAPAYAASLNAAEVQAKLSAAGYTQVMELERDDGVWEADVIRADGRLAEVIVDPANGEIFDPLSGRPMLEAGQILSLAGKAGLTKIESVERDGATWTLEARNARNQRVDVRMSGHDGRIISTQRDNWWD
;
A
#
# COMPACT_ATOMS: atom_id res chain seq x y z
N MET A 1 -49.64 -48.60 -23.76
CA MET A 1 -49.50 -47.16 -24.07
C MET A 1 -48.41 -46.60 -23.17
N ASN A 2 -47.22 -46.36 -23.72
CA ASN A 2 -46.03 -45.91 -22.97
C ASN A 2 -46.17 -44.45 -22.55
N LYS A 3 -45.89 -44.13 -21.29
CA LYS A 3 -45.63 -42.76 -20.84
C LYS A 3 -44.15 -42.65 -20.47
N LEU A 4 -43.39 -41.94 -21.31
CA LEU A 4 -42.05 -41.47 -21.01
C LEU A 4 -42.17 -40.19 -20.16
N ILE A 5 -41.51 -40.16 -19.01
CA ILE A 5 -41.32 -38.93 -18.23
C ILE A 5 -39.83 -38.58 -18.32
N LEU A 6 -39.51 -37.50 -19.03
CA LEU A 6 -38.19 -36.87 -19.02
C LEU A 6 -38.09 -35.97 -17.80
N ALA A 7 -37.12 -36.22 -16.93
CA ALA A 7 -36.67 -35.26 -15.93
C ALA A 7 -35.42 -34.56 -16.46
N ALA A 8 -35.53 -33.27 -16.77
CA ALA A 8 -34.38 -32.43 -17.10
C ALA A 8 -33.78 -31.89 -15.77
N ALA A 9 -32.58 -32.35 -15.43
CA ALA A 9 -31.80 -31.77 -14.34
C ALA A 9 -30.98 -30.60 -14.89
N LEU A 10 -31.26 -29.39 -14.42
CA LEU A 10 -30.49 -28.19 -14.76
C LEU A 10 -29.31 -28.07 -13.77
N ALA A 11 -28.09 -28.36 -14.22
CA ALA A 11 -26.89 -28.11 -13.45
C ALA A 11 -26.44 -26.65 -13.68
N ALA A 12 -26.61 -25.79 -12.68
CA ALA A 12 -26.06 -24.44 -12.69
C ALA A 12 -24.62 -24.47 -12.16
N THR A 13 -23.64 -24.25 -13.04
CA THR A 13 -22.24 -24.03 -12.65
C THR A 13 -22.05 -22.55 -12.30
N PHE A 14 -21.82 -22.25 -11.02
CA PHE A 14 -21.37 -20.92 -10.61
C PHE A 14 -19.86 -20.81 -10.83
N THR A 15 -19.44 -19.97 -11.77
CA THR A 15 -18.03 -19.57 -11.88
C THR A 15 -17.77 -18.45 -10.89
N THR A 16 -17.05 -18.73 -9.81
CA THR A 16 -16.53 -17.69 -8.90
C THR A 16 -15.46 -16.88 -9.62
N ALA A 17 -15.77 -15.63 -9.97
CA ALA A 17 -14.77 -14.68 -10.40
C ALA A 17 -13.86 -14.33 -9.20
N PRO A 18 -12.55 -14.13 -9.39
CA PRO A 18 -11.69 -13.69 -8.31
C PRO A 18 -12.16 -12.30 -7.85
N ALA A 19 -12.46 -12.16 -6.56
CA ALA A 19 -12.63 -10.85 -5.95
C ALA A 19 -11.25 -10.20 -5.86
N TYR A 20 -11.02 -9.15 -6.64
CA TYR A 20 -9.90 -8.25 -6.37
C TYR A 20 -10.20 -7.58 -5.04
N ALA A 21 -9.33 -7.75 -4.04
CA ALA A 21 -9.43 -6.99 -2.81
C ALA A 21 -9.34 -5.51 -3.18
N ALA A 22 -10.41 -4.76 -2.93
CA ALA A 22 -10.40 -3.32 -3.12
C ALA A 22 -9.40 -2.71 -2.13
N SER A 23 -8.68 -1.67 -2.56
CA SER A 23 -7.88 -0.85 -1.66
C SER A 23 -8.77 -0.28 -0.55
N LEU A 24 -8.22 -0.19 0.66
CA LEU A 24 -8.93 0.36 1.81
C LEU A 24 -9.38 1.79 1.53
N ASN A 25 -10.61 2.10 1.91
CA ASN A 25 -11.13 3.46 1.93
C ASN A 25 -10.81 4.17 3.26
N ALA A 26 -11.07 5.48 3.34
CA ALA A 26 -10.73 6.29 4.51
C ALA A 26 -11.35 5.76 5.82
N ALA A 27 -12.61 5.31 5.79
CA ALA A 27 -13.27 4.80 6.99
C ALA A 27 -12.63 3.49 7.48
N GLU A 28 -12.22 2.61 6.56
CA GLU A 28 -11.51 1.37 6.91
C GLU A 28 -10.11 1.65 7.47
N VAL A 29 -9.41 2.65 6.94
CA VAL A 29 -8.10 3.08 7.46
C VAL A 29 -8.24 3.70 8.84
N GLN A 30 -9.21 4.60 9.04
CA GLN A 30 -9.51 5.18 10.34
C GLN A 30 -9.82 4.10 11.38
N ALA A 31 -10.64 3.11 11.02
CA ALA A 31 -10.94 1.98 11.90
C ALA A 31 -9.68 1.15 12.24
N LYS A 32 -8.78 0.92 11.28
CA LYS A 32 -7.49 0.25 11.52
C LYS A 32 -6.59 1.05 12.45
N LEU A 33 -6.50 2.36 12.27
CA LEU A 33 -5.72 3.24 13.14
C LEU A 33 -6.27 3.20 14.58
N SER A 34 -7.58 3.32 14.77
CA SER A 34 -8.19 3.18 16.09
C SER A 34 -7.93 1.80 16.71
N ALA A 35 -8.03 0.73 15.93
CA ALA A 35 -7.76 -0.64 16.39
C ALA A 35 -6.28 -0.86 16.76
N ALA A 36 -5.35 -0.12 16.14
CA ALA A 36 -3.93 -0.15 16.45
C ALA A 36 -3.57 0.66 17.73
N GLY A 37 -4.53 1.34 18.35
CA GLY A 37 -4.34 2.08 19.60
C GLY A 37 -3.99 3.56 19.43
N TYR A 38 -4.10 4.11 18.22
CA TYR A 38 -4.08 5.56 18.04
C TYR A 38 -5.37 6.15 18.59
N THR A 39 -5.23 7.15 19.45
CA THR A 39 -6.34 7.71 20.24
C THR A 39 -7.13 8.76 19.47
N GLN A 40 -6.50 9.41 18.48
CA GLN A 40 -7.13 10.38 17.58
C GLN A 40 -6.48 10.28 16.20
N VAL A 41 -7.28 10.50 15.16
CA VAL A 41 -6.83 10.75 13.77
C VAL A 41 -7.26 12.17 13.45
N MET A 42 -6.29 13.06 13.28
CA MET A 42 -6.52 14.49 13.07
C MET A 42 -6.72 14.81 11.59
N GLU A 43 -5.91 14.17 10.75
CA GLU A 43 -5.95 14.27 9.30
C GLU A 43 -5.80 12.86 8.72
N LEU A 44 -6.45 12.63 7.58
CA LEU A 44 -6.35 11.39 6.84
C LEU A 44 -6.54 11.69 5.36
N GLU A 45 -5.46 11.56 4.60
CA GLU A 45 -5.45 11.86 3.18
C GLU A 45 -4.83 10.73 2.36
N ARG A 46 -5.12 10.79 1.05
CA ARG A 46 -4.67 9.81 0.08
C ARG A 46 -3.77 10.50 -0.92
N ASP A 47 -2.47 10.33 -0.74
CA ASP A 47 -1.46 10.85 -1.65
C ASP A 47 -0.36 9.82 -1.92
N ASP A 48 0.34 9.95 -3.06
CA ASP A 48 1.45 9.08 -3.48
C ASP A 48 1.16 7.57 -3.42
N GLY A 49 -0.13 7.22 -3.42
CA GLY A 49 -0.62 5.85 -3.47
C GLY A 49 -0.54 5.17 -2.11
N VAL A 50 -0.43 5.96 -1.05
CA VAL A 50 -0.59 5.54 0.34
C VAL A 50 -1.64 6.40 1.04
N TRP A 51 -2.04 5.98 2.24
CA TRP A 51 -2.79 6.84 3.13
C TRP A 51 -1.81 7.47 4.10
N GLU A 52 -1.93 8.77 4.32
CA GLU A 52 -1.13 9.54 5.27
C GLU A 52 -2.06 10.03 6.36
N ALA A 53 -1.63 9.89 7.61
CA ALA A 53 -2.47 10.18 8.76
C ALA A 53 -1.67 10.81 9.90
N ASP A 54 -2.10 12.00 10.30
CA ASP A 54 -1.67 12.61 11.56
C ASP A 54 -2.47 12.02 12.71
N VAL A 55 -1.77 11.37 13.64
CA VAL A 55 -2.37 10.59 14.71
C VAL A 55 -1.79 10.93 16.08
N ILE A 56 -2.64 10.86 17.11
CA ILE A 56 -2.20 10.91 18.51
C ILE A 56 -2.00 9.49 19.02
N ARG A 57 -0.75 9.14 19.33
CA ARG A 57 -0.38 7.84 19.89
C ARG A 57 -0.91 7.67 21.32
N ALA A 58 -0.92 6.42 21.80
CA ALA A 58 -1.36 6.09 23.16
C ALA A 58 -0.54 6.79 24.27
N ASP A 59 0.71 7.17 23.99
CA ASP A 59 1.58 7.94 24.88
C ASP A 59 1.37 9.47 24.79
N GLY A 60 0.37 9.92 24.01
CA GLY A 60 0.02 11.32 23.82
C GLY A 60 0.86 12.06 22.78
N ARG A 61 1.82 11.40 22.11
CA ARG A 61 2.64 12.04 21.08
C ARG A 61 1.90 12.12 19.75
N LEU A 62 2.07 13.24 19.05
CA LEU A 62 1.72 13.36 17.62
C LEU A 62 2.73 12.57 16.78
N ALA A 63 2.24 11.87 15.77
CA ALA A 63 3.03 11.22 14.75
C ALA A 63 2.26 11.24 13.43
N GLU A 64 2.98 11.42 12.33
CA GLU A 64 2.48 11.09 11.00
C GLU A 64 2.78 9.61 10.73
N VAL A 65 1.78 8.87 10.30
CA VAL A 65 1.90 7.45 9.95
C VAL A 65 1.38 7.21 8.55
N ILE A 66 2.01 6.25 7.88
CA ILE A 66 1.63 5.86 6.53
C ILE A 66 0.92 4.52 6.59
N VAL A 67 -0.15 4.36 5.83
CA VAL A 67 -0.92 3.11 5.77
C VAL A 67 -0.95 2.56 4.35
N ASP A 68 -0.53 1.31 4.19
CA ASP A 68 -0.60 0.57 2.93
C ASP A 68 -2.09 0.38 2.53
N PRO A 69 -2.56 0.91 1.40
CA PRO A 69 -3.94 0.75 0.95
C PRO A 69 -4.35 -0.71 0.74
N ALA A 70 -3.42 -1.59 0.38
CA ALA A 70 -3.76 -2.92 -0.09
C ALA A 70 -4.05 -3.87 1.08
N ASN A 71 -3.41 -3.66 2.23
CA ASN A 71 -3.47 -4.57 3.38
C ASN A 71 -3.65 -3.84 4.72
N GLY A 72 -3.47 -2.53 4.77
CA GLY A 72 -3.55 -1.72 5.98
C GLY A 72 -2.39 -1.89 6.94
N GLU A 73 -1.20 -2.27 6.45
CA GLU A 73 0.04 -2.19 7.23
C GLU A 73 0.31 -0.73 7.60
N ILE A 74 0.62 -0.50 8.88
CA ILE A 74 0.90 0.83 9.41
C ILE A 74 2.42 0.98 9.56
N PHE A 75 2.96 2.00 8.91
CA PHE A 75 4.35 2.43 8.95
C PHE A 75 4.45 3.62 9.89
N ASP A 76 4.76 3.32 11.15
CA ASP A 76 4.94 4.32 12.18
C ASP A 76 6.44 4.53 12.49
N PRO A 77 6.98 5.75 12.30
CA PRO A 77 8.40 6.04 12.53
C PRO A 77 8.83 5.86 13.99
N LEU A 78 7.89 5.82 14.93
CA LEU A 78 8.10 5.65 16.37
C LEU A 78 7.71 4.24 16.85
N SER A 79 7.50 3.29 15.93
CA SER A 79 7.21 1.88 16.27
C SER A 79 8.39 1.11 16.88
N GLY A 80 9.62 1.62 16.68
CA GLY A 80 10.84 0.90 17.07
C GLY A 80 11.19 -0.29 16.17
N ARG A 81 10.40 -0.53 15.10
CA ARG A 81 10.75 -1.51 14.06
C ARG A 81 12.08 -1.10 13.41
N PRO A 82 13.00 -2.05 13.14
CA PRO A 82 14.24 -1.76 12.43
C PRO A 82 13.99 -1.03 11.10
N MET A 83 14.87 -0.09 10.78
CA MET A 83 14.80 0.73 9.58
C MET A 83 15.97 0.39 8.67
N LEU A 84 15.71 0.25 7.38
CA LEU A 84 16.70 0.13 6.34
C LEU A 84 17.32 1.50 6.06
N GLU A 85 18.62 1.50 5.84
CA GLU A 85 19.38 2.67 5.43
C GLU A 85 19.24 2.91 3.91
N ALA A 86 19.49 4.14 3.47
CA ALA A 86 19.35 4.55 2.07
C ALA A 86 20.09 3.61 1.10
N GLY A 87 21.31 3.17 1.45
CA GLY A 87 22.08 2.25 0.61
C GLY A 87 21.45 0.86 0.45
N GLN A 88 20.75 0.38 1.49
CA GLN A 88 20.00 -0.88 1.42
C GLN A 88 18.75 -0.73 0.56
N ILE A 89 18.05 0.40 0.68
CA ILE A 89 16.90 0.76 -0.16
C ILE A 89 17.29 0.84 -1.63
N LEU A 90 18.36 1.56 -1.96
CA LEU A 90 18.88 1.65 -3.34
C LEU A 90 19.24 0.26 -3.91
N SER A 91 19.84 -0.61 -3.09
CA SER A 91 20.18 -1.98 -3.49
C SER A 91 18.94 -2.82 -3.78
N LEU A 92 17.88 -2.69 -2.97
CA LEU A 92 16.61 -3.41 -3.14
C LEU A 92 15.81 -2.83 -4.33
N ALA A 93 15.83 -1.52 -4.53
CA ALA A 93 15.23 -0.83 -5.67
C ALA A 93 15.83 -1.34 -7.00
N GLY A 94 17.16 -1.44 -7.08
CA GLY A 94 17.85 -2.01 -8.23
C GLY A 94 17.45 -3.47 -8.51
N LYS A 95 17.33 -4.29 -7.46
CA LYS A 95 16.84 -5.68 -7.58
C LYS A 95 15.39 -5.76 -8.05
N ALA A 96 14.57 -4.78 -7.69
CA ALA A 96 13.19 -4.65 -8.17
C ALA A 96 13.08 -4.13 -9.63
N GLY A 97 14.21 -3.86 -10.29
CA GLY A 97 14.25 -3.40 -11.67
C GLY A 97 14.07 -1.89 -11.83
N LEU A 98 14.17 -1.11 -10.74
CA LEU A 98 14.23 0.34 -10.81
C LEU A 98 15.63 0.76 -11.25
N THR A 99 15.68 1.73 -12.16
CA THR A 99 16.91 2.24 -12.77
C THR A 99 16.89 3.76 -12.78
N LYS A 100 18.05 4.41 -12.98
CA LYS A 100 18.16 5.88 -13.00
C LYS A 100 17.40 6.54 -11.83
N ILE A 101 17.76 6.15 -10.61
CA ILE A 101 17.17 6.72 -9.39
C ILE A 101 17.70 8.15 -9.26
N GLU A 102 16.81 9.13 -9.36
CA GLU A 102 17.09 10.56 -9.34
C GLU A 102 17.04 11.12 -7.91
N SER A 103 16.09 10.64 -7.10
CA SER A 103 15.96 10.97 -5.67
C SER A 103 15.72 9.71 -4.82
N VAL A 104 16.14 9.77 -3.56
CA VAL A 104 15.83 8.77 -2.53
C VAL A 104 15.73 9.49 -1.20
N GLU A 105 14.52 9.59 -0.69
CA GLU A 105 14.22 10.40 0.50
C GLU A 105 13.47 9.55 1.51
N ARG A 106 13.85 9.67 2.78
CA ARG A 106 13.14 9.00 3.86
C ARG A 106 11.94 9.86 4.24
N ASP A 107 10.78 9.25 4.24
CA ASP A 107 9.55 9.85 4.72
C ASP A 107 8.87 8.95 5.76
N GLY A 108 8.88 9.43 7.01
CA GLY A 108 8.46 8.66 8.18
C GLY A 108 9.17 7.29 8.27
N ALA A 109 8.38 6.22 8.21
CA ALA A 109 8.85 4.82 8.22
C ALA A 109 8.93 4.19 6.82
N THR A 110 8.88 5.00 5.77
CA THR A 110 9.00 4.58 4.38
C THR A 110 10.05 5.43 3.64
N TRP A 111 10.23 5.13 2.36
CA TRP A 111 11.12 5.86 1.46
C TRP A 111 10.37 6.21 0.19
N THR A 112 10.59 7.42 -0.32
CA THR A 112 10.13 7.87 -1.64
C THR A 112 11.32 7.92 -2.58
N LEU A 113 11.14 7.39 -3.80
CA LEU A 113 12.16 7.36 -4.84
C LEU A 113 11.57 7.85 -6.15
N GLU A 114 12.23 8.80 -6.79
CA GLU A 114 12.04 9.08 -8.21
C GLU A 114 12.97 8.20 -9.03
N ALA A 115 12.42 7.37 -9.93
CA ALA A 115 13.21 6.43 -10.69
C ALA A 115 12.61 6.14 -12.06
N ARG A 116 13.24 5.22 -12.81
CA ARG A 116 12.69 4.62 -14.01
C ARG A 116 12.36 3.16 -13.81
N ASN A 117 11.14 2.78 -14.18
CA ASN A 117 10.72 1.38 -14.21
C ASN A 117 11.34 0.60 -15.40
N ALA A 118 11.05 -0.70 -15.49
CA ALA A 118 11.55 -1.57 -16.57
C ALA A 118 11.11 -1.16 -17.98
N ARG A 119 10.08 -0.31 -18.10
CA ARG A 119 9.61 0.28 -19.37
C ARG A 119 10.25 1.64 -19.66
N ASN A 120 11.28 2.02 -18.90
CA ASN A 120 11.98 3.30 -18.97
C ASN A 120 11.08 4.53 -18.71
N GLN A 121 9.94 4.34 -18.06
CA GLN A 121 9.02 5.41 -17.66
C GLN A 121 9.45 5.99 -16.31
N ARG A 122 9.36 7.32 -16.15
CA ARG A 122 9.55 7.97 -14.84
C ARG A 122 8.42 7.55 -13.91
N VAL A 123 8.78 7.20 -12.69
CA VAL A 123 7.87 6.74 -11.66
C VAL A 123 8.31 7.25 -10.29
N ASP A 124 7.32 7.62 -9.49
CA ASP A 124 7.47 7.84 -8.07
C ASP A 124 7.16 6.52 -7.36
N VAL A 125 8.05 6.09 -6.48
CA VAL A 125 7.98 4.79 -5.82
C VAL A 125 8.05 4.97 -4.32
N ARG A 126 7.03 4.44 -3.64
CA ARG A 126 7.01 4.29 -2.19
C ARG A 126 7.56 2.91 -1.82
N MET A 127 8.59 2.86 -0.99
CA MET A 127 9.18 1.62 -0.48
C MET A 127 9.07 1.55 1.05
N SER A 128 8.76 0.37 1.57
CA SER A 128 8.79 0.09 3.00
C SER A 128 10.19 0.30 3.55
N GLY A 129 10.28 1.08 4.62
CA GLY A 129 11.54 1.27 5.33
C GLY A 129 11.96 0.04 6.14
N HIS A 130 11.11 -0.97 6.30
CA HIS A 130 11.42 -2.13 7.15
C HIS A 130 11.99 -3.31 6.36
N ASP A 131 11.56 -3.49 5.12
CA ASP A 131 11.92 -4.64 4.28
C ASP A 131 12.19 -4.28 2.81
N GLY A 132 12.06 -3.00 2.44
CA GLY A 132 12.30 -2.51 1.08
C GLY A 132 11.31 -3.04 0.05
N ARG A 133 10.16 -3.55 0.48
CA ARG A 133 9.06 -3.89 -0.42
C ARG A 133 8.51 -2.62 -1.06
N ILE A 134 8.21 -2.66 -2.37
CA ILE A 134 7.47 -1.59 -3.04
C ILE A 134 6.02 -1.60 -2.53
N ILE A 135 5.58 -0.48 -1.98
CA ILE A 135 4.21 -0.25 -1.49
C ILE A 135 3.36 0.35 -2.61
N SER A 136 3.90 1.36 -3.29
CA SER A 136 3.22 2.10 -4.36
C SER A 136 4.21 2.42 -5.48
N THR A 137 3.72 2.43 -6.71
CA THR A 137 4.42 2.99 -7.86
C THR A 137 3.42 3.79 -8.69
N GLN A 138 3.74 5.05 -8.93
CA GLN A 138 2.94 5.95 -9.76
C GLN A 138 3.78 6.48 -10.91
N ARG A 139 3.13 6.90 -11.98
CA ARG A 139 3.82 7.63 -13.04
C ARG A 139 4.00 9.06 -12.54
N ASP A 140 5.24 9.54 -12.61
CA ASP A 140 5.53 10.96 -12.40
C ASP A 140 4.87 11.74 -13.56
N ASN A 141 3.81 12.48 -13.22
CA ASN A 141 2.98 13.24 -14.15
C ASN A 141 3.19 14.76 -14.00
N TRP A 142 4.22 15.22 -13.29
CA TRP A 142 4.43 16.65 -13.04
C TRP A 142 4.76 17.47 -14.31
N TRP A 143 4.92 16.81 -15.47
CA TRP A 143 5.32 17.43 -16.74
C TRP A 143 4.52 16.98 -17.99
N ASP A 144 3.30 16.44 -17.84
CA ASP A 144 2.38 16.17 -18.97
C ASP A 144 1.36 17.30 -19.19
#